data_AF-A0A8F1SBF5-F1
#
_entry.id   AF-A0A8F1SBF5-F1
#
_cell.length_a   1.000
_cell.length_b   1.000
_cell.length_c   1.000
_cell.angle_alpha   90.00
_cell.angle_beta   90.00
_cell.angle_gamma   90.00
#
_symmetry.space_group_name_H-M   'P 1'
#
loop_
_entity.id
_entity.type
_entity.pdbx_description
1 polymer ?
#
loop_
_entity_poly.entity_id
_entity_poly.type
_entity_poly.pdbx_seq_one_letter_code
_entity_poly.pdbx_strand_id
1 'polypeptide(L)'
;MNIADQLLTKYPIISDQVDIKELGALLRELEKTLRSGATGNIVEFGCYVGTTSLFIRRLLDAYDFTGRFFTFTIRLRDCQKKPEEYTSAAG
;
A
#
# COMPACT_ATOMS: atom_id res chain seq x y z
N MET A 1 -5.74 2.59 -20.51
CA MET A 1 -5.51 3.31 -19.23
C MET A 1 -5.34 2.26 -18.15
N ASN A 2 -4.28 2.32 -17.35
CA ASN A 2 -4.03 1.34 -16.29
C ASN A 2 -5.06 1.53 -15.14
N ILE A 3 -5.25 0.53 -14.28
CA ILE A 3 -6.23 0.62 -13.18
C ILE A 3 -5.76 1.65 -12.14
N ALA A 4 -4.44 1.76 -11.93
CA ALA A 4 -3.85 2.76 -11.04
C ALA A 4 -4.31 4.19 -11.35
N ASP A 5 -4.29 4.61 -12.61
CA ASP A 5 -4.71 5.94 -13.08
C ASP A 5 -6.20 6.17 -12.89
N GLN A 6 -7.02 5.12 -13.07
CA GLN A 6 -8.45 5.19 -12.81
C GLN A 6 -8.72 5.41 -11.31
N LEU A 7 -7.98 4.71 -10.44
CA LEU A 7 -8.11 4.87 -8.99
C LEU A 7 -7.70 6.28 -8.54
N LEU A 8 -6.59 6.82 -9.05
CA LEU A 8 -6.11 8.18 -8.74
C LEU A 8 -7.07 9.27 -9.24
N THR A 9 -7.80 9.00 -10.32
CA THR A 9 -8.82 9.91 -10.83
C THR A 9 -10.12 9.82 -10.01
N LYS A 10 -10.49 8.61 -9.59
CA LYS A 10 -11.77 8.32 -8.93
C LYS A 10 -11.79 8.73 -7.46
N TYR A 11 -10.67 8.58 -6.76
CA TYR A 11 -10.63 8.77 -5.31
C TYR A 11 -9.66 9.89 -4.93
N PRO A 12 -10.06 10.80 -4.00
CA PRO A 12 -9.16 11.82 -3.51
C PRO A 12 -8.07 11.22 -2.61
N ILE A 13 -6.90 11.86 -2.61
CA ILE A 13 -5.83 11.62 -1.64
C ILE A 13 -6.26 12.25 -0.30
N ILE A 14 -6.15 11.49 0.79
CA ILE A 14 -6.70 11.89 2.11
C ILE A 14 -5.66 12.55 3.04
N SER A 15 -4.43 12.72 2.59
CA SER A 15 -3.33 13.34 3.36
C SER A 15 -2.34 14.07 2.47
N ASP A 16 -1.59 14.99 3.03
CA ASP A 16 -0.47 15.71 2.41
C ASP A 16 0.88 14.95 2.44
N GLN A 17 0.92 13.75 3.02
CA GLN A 17 2.16 12.97 3.19
C GLN A 17 2.76 12.40 1.90
N VAL A 18 1.97 12.32 0.83
CA VAL A 18 2.38 11.73 -0.45
C VAL A 18 1.74 12.51 -1.58
N ASP A 19 2.54 12.84 -2.61
CA ASP A 19 2.01 13.49 -3.81
C ASP A 19 1.37 12.47 -4.76
N ILE A 20 0.43 12.95 -5.59
CA ILE A 20 -0.24 12.13 -6.60
C ILE A 20 0.74 11.46 -7.58
N LYS A 21 1.86 12.10 -7.89
CA LYS A 21 2.88 11.54 -8.78
C LYS A 21 3.62 10.38 -8.12
N GLU A 22 3.98 10.51 -6.85
CA GLU A 22 4.69 9.48 -6.08
C GLU A 22 3.78 8.26 -5.86
N LEU A 23 2.55 8.50 -5.41
CA LEU A 23 1.54 7.46 -5.25
C LEU A 23 1.27 6.77 -6.59
N GLY A 24 1.21 7.54 -7.68
CA GLY A 24 1.01 6.99 -9.01
C GLY A 24 2.18 6.18 -9.53
N ALA A 25 3.42 6.53 -9.22
CA ALA A 25 4.58 5.71 -9.57
C ALA A 25 4.53 4.37 -8.82
N LEU A 26 4.25 4.40 -7.52
CA LEU A 26 4.12 3.19 -6.69
C LEU A 26 3.04 2.24 -7.21
N LEU A 27 1.83 2.75 -7.47
CA LEU A 27 0.72 1.92 -7.92
C LEU A 27 0.97 1.30 -9.30
N ARG A 28 1.66 2.02 -10.21
CA ARG A 28 2.01 1.49 -11.53
C ARG A 28 3.02 0.35 -11.44
N GLU A 29 4.04 0.47 -10.60
CA GLU A 29 5.00 -0.61 -10.42
C GLU A 29 4.35 -1.83 -9.77
N LEU A 30 3.52 -1.64 -8.75
CA LEU A 30 2.73 -2.72 -8.17
C LEU A 30 1.81 -3.38 -9.22
N GLU A 31 1.14 -2.57 -10.04
CA GLU A 31 0.26 -3.07 -11.11
C GLU A 31 1.04 -3.91 -12.15
N LYS A 32 2.28 -3.55 -12.48
CA LYS A 32 3.14 -4.38 -13.35
C LYS A 32 3.42 -5.74 -12.72
N THR A 33 3.73 -5.78 -11.42
CA THR A 33 3.97 -7.03 -10.68
C THR A 33 2.72 -7.91 -10.60
N LEU A 34 1.54 -7.32 -10.39
CA LEU A 34 0.28 -8.05 -10.41
C LEU A 34 -0.02 -8.63 -11.81
N ARG A 35 0.19 -7.83 -12.87
CA ARG A 35 0.00 -8.27 -14.26
C ARG A 35 0.96 -9.37 -14.69
N SER A 36 2.17 -9.42 -14.13
CA SER A 36 3.12 -10.49 -14.43
C SER A 36 2.77 -11.83 -13.75
N GLY A 37 1.67 -11.89 -12.98
CA GLY A 37 1.24 -13.09 -12.27
C GLY A 37 2.13 -13.44 -11.08
N ALA A 38 2.81 -12.45 -10.50
CA ALA A 38 3.63 -12.68 -9.31
C ALA A 38 2.73 -13.16 -8.16
N THR A 39 3.18 -14.22 -7.48
CA THR A 39 2.48 -14.79 -6.33
C THR A 39 3.21 -14.45 -5.04
N GLY A 40 2.47 -14.17 -3.97
CA GLY A 40 3.06 -13.82 -2.67
C GLY A 40 2.17 -12.89 -1.86
N ASN A 41 2.61 -12.57 -0.64
CA ASN A 41 1.98 -11.54 0.18
C ASN A 41 2.63 -10.18 -0.13
N ILE A 42 1.89 -9.09 0.07
CA ILE A 42 2.40 -7.73 -0.08
C ILE A 42 2.65 -7.16 1.31
N VAL A 43 3.76 -6.44 1.46
CA VAL A 43 4.15 -5.79 2.71
C VAL A 43 4.40 -4.32 2.45
N GLU A 44 3.71 -3.45 3.19
CA GLU A 44 3.97 -2.01 3.24
C GLU A 44 4.74 -1.66 4.52
N PHE A 45 5.89 -0.99 4.35
CA PHE A 45 6.67 -0.45 5.46
C PHE A 45 6.39 1.05 5.60
N GLY A 46 5.68 1.41 6.67
CA GLY A 46 5.29 2.77 7.01
C GLY A 46 3.91 3.13 6.47
N CYS A 47 2.91 3.26 7.36
CA CYS A 47 1.52 3.51 6.97
C CYS A 47 0.84 4.66 7.70
N TYR A 48 1.61 5.63 8.19
CA TYR A 48 1.21 6.61 9.20
C TYR A 48 -0.29 7.00 9.18
N VAL A 49 -0.78 7.65 8.11
CA VAL A 49 -2.21 7.96 7.92
C VAL A 49 -2.94 6.93 7.03
N GLY A 50 -2.21 6.04 6.34
CA GLY A 50 -2.78 4.94 5.55
C GLY A 50 -3.24 5.32 4.15
N THR A 51 -2.89 6.52 3.67
CA THR A 51 -3.24 6.99 2.33
C THR A 51 -2.77 6.03 1.25
N THR A 52 -1.50 5.62 1.29
CA THR A 52 -0.93 4.64 0.36
C THR A 52 -1.60 3.28 0.52
N SER A 53 -1.79 2.81 1.76
CA SER A 53 -2.45 1.54 2.09
C SER A 53 -3.84 1.40 1.46
N LEU A 54 -4.65 2.46 1.49
CA LEU A 54 -5.99 2.46 0.89
C LEU A 54 -5.96 2.29 -0.63
N PHE A 55 -5.03 2.96 -1.30
CA PHE A 55 -4.90 2.84 -2.75
C PHE A 55 -4.32 1.49 -3.17
N ILE A 56 -3.35 0.96 -2.41
CA ILE A 56 -2.86 -0.41 -2.60
C ILE A 56 -4.03 -1.38 -2.47
N ARG A 57 -4.81 -1.31 -1.38
CA ARG A 57 -5.94 -2.21 -1.16
C ARG A 57 -6.95 -2.17 -2.31
N ARG A 58 -7.34 -0.98 -2.77
CA ARG A 58 -8.25 -0.82 -3.92
C ARG A 58 -7.70 -1.43 -5.21
N LEU A 59 -6.38 -1.31 -5.43
CA LEU A 59 -5.73 -1.93 -6.59
C LEU A 59 -5.76 -3.46 -6.46
N LEU A 60 -5.47 -4.00 -5.28
CA LEU A 60 -5.53 -5.43 -5.01
C LEU A 60 -6.94 -6.01 -5.18
N ASP A 61 -7.96 -5.30 -4.69
CA ASP A 61 -9.35 -5.69 -4.88
C ASP A 61 -9.75 -5.69 -6.38
N ALA A 62 -9.21 -4.76 -7.18
CA ALA A 62 -9.49 -4.71 -8.63
C ALA A 62 -8.80 -5.83 -9.44
N TYR A 63 -7.84 -6.54 -8.85
CA TYR A 63 -7.12 -7.66 -9.46
C TYR A 63 -7.50 -9.01 -8.82
N ASP A 64 -8.54 -9.05 -7.98
CA ASP A 64 -8.96 -10.23 -7.22
C ASP A 64 -7.78 -10.91 -6.49
N PHE A 65 -6.89 -10.08 -5.92
CA PHE A 65 -5.67 -10.56 -5.29
C PHE A 65 -5.98 -11.45 -4.08
N THR A 66 -5.46 -12.69 -4.10
CA THR A 66 -5.75 -13.72 -3.10
C THR A 66 -4.71 -13.80 -1.98
N GLY A 67 -3.61 -13.06 -2.09
CA GLY A 67 -2.57 -12.97 -1.07
C GLY A 67 -2.97 -12.08 0.11
N ARG A 68 -2.18 -12.11 1.19
CA ARG A 68 -2.36 -11.20 2.32
C ARG A 68 -1.62 -9.89 2.06
N PHE A 69 -2.24 -8.78 2.46
CA PHE A 69 -1.61 -7.46 2.52
C PHE A 69 -1.30 -7.15 3.98
N PHE A 70 -0.02 -6.91 4.28
CA PHE A 70 0.45 -6.56 5.61
C PHE A 70 0.98 -5.14 5.63
N THR A 71 0.71 -4.47 6.73
CA THR A 71 1.18 -3.11 6.95
C THR A 71 1.93 -3.04 8.27
N PHE A 72 3.14 -2.49 8.22
CA PHE A 72 4.00 -2.27 9.38
C PHE A 72 4.20 -0.78 9.60
N THR A 73 3.99 -0.31 10.83
CA THR A 73 4.32 1.07 11.21
C THR A 73 5.20 1.07 12.44
N ILE A 74 6.28 1.85 12.39
CA ILE A 74 7.11 2.14 13.55
C ILE A 74 6.61 3.47 14.08
N ARG A 75 6.01 3.49 15.27
CA ARG A 75 5.79 4.76 15.96
C ARG A 75 7.10 5.17 16.64
N LEU A 76 7.42 6.46 16.69
CA LEU A 76 8.63 6.97 17.35
C LEU A 76 8.74 6.55 18.84
N ARG A 77 7.63 6.23 19.51
CA ARG A 77 7.63 5.63 20.87
C ARG A 77 8.14 4.18 20.90
N ASP A 78 8.06 3.49 19.77
CA ASP A 78 8.47 2.09 19.61
C ASP A 78 9.86 1.95 18.98
N CYS A 79 10.56 3.05 18.65
CA CYS A 79 11.96 3.01 18.15
C CYS A 79 12.95 2.38 19.14
N GLN A 80 12.57 2.17 20.41
CA GLN A 80 13.36 1.46 21.41
C GLN A 80 12.97 -0.02 21.57
N LYS A 81 11.96 -0.51 20.85
CA LYS A 81 11.48 -1.88 20.94
C LYS A 81 12.16 -2.80 19.94
N LYS A 82 12.22 -4.10 20.28
CA LYS A 82 12.77 -5.12 19.39
C LYS A 82 11.88 -5.33 18.16
N PRO A 83 12.46 -5.77 17.02
CA PRO A 83 11.72 -6.04 15.78
C PRO A 83 10.48 -6.94 15.93
N GLU A 84 10.52 -7.82 16.91
CA GLU A 84 9.52 -8.85 17.21
C GLU A 84 8.28 -8.28 17.92
N GLU A 85 8.37 -7.06 18.42
CA GLU A 85 7.30 -6.34 19.11
C GLU A 85 6.53 -5.39 18.19
N TYR A 86 6.94 -5.25 16.92
CA TYR A 86 6.18 -4.49 15.94
C TYR A 86 4.88 -5.23 15.61
N THR A 87 3.75 -4.60 15.97
CA THR A 87 2.43 -5.17 15.73
C THR A 87 2.09 -5.04 14.24
N SER A 88 1.88 -6.17 13.56
CA SER A 88 1.26 -6.16 12.23
C SER A 88 -0.21 -5.75 12.37
N ALA A 89 -0.60 -4.63 11.76
CA ALA A 89 -2.01 -4.34 11.56
C ALA A 89 -2.43 -5.07 10.27
N ALA A 90 -3.16 -6.18 10.41
CA ALA A 90 -3.85 -6.77 9.28
C ALA A 90 -5.10 -5.92 9.01
N GLY A 91 -5.10 -5.20 7.89
CA GLY A 91 -6.24 -4.44 7.37
C GLY A 91 -6.94 -5.18 6.25
#